data_AF-A0A815BWQ8-F1
#
_entry.id   AF-A0A815BWQ8-F1
#
_cell.length_a   1.000
_cell.length_b   1.000
_cell.length_c   1.000
_cell.angle_alpha   90.00
_cell.angle_beta   90.00
_cell.angle_gamma   90.00
#
_symmetry.space_group_name_H-M   'P 1'
#
loop_
_entity.id
_entity.type
_entity.pdbx_description
1 polymer ?
#
loop_
_entity_poly.entity_id
_entity_poly.type
_entity_poly.pdbx_seq_one_letter_code
_entity_poly.pdbx_strand_id
1 'polypeptide(L)'
;MEIEIDESLVVTIEFVIRVYKDKQDFQRALEHHRESLRIKQKVLQVEDHLDIANSLNNFGFVYRQLNQLHRAVEYCQKSLRIRQKLLPPEHIAIAMSYHCTAGVYHDQGKHNLTLEYYNNALQIRNKTFAFNDHLKVAENLFSIGLTYESLAEFSVALEYFQKALDMNRKFLPVDYPHMTKLNDAIARIQQEINNLSLN
;
A
#
# COMPACT_ATOMS: atom_id res chain seq x y z
N MET A 1 20.03 -6.56 31.16
CA MET A 1 19.38 -5.44 30.46
C MET A 1 18.28 -6.06 29.62
N GLU A 2 17.13 -6.27 30.26
CA GLU A 2 15.95 -6.81 29.59
C GLU A 2 15.50 -5.80 28.54
N ILE A 3 15.34 -6.26 27.31
CA ILE A 3 14.74 -5.46 26.25
C ILE A 3 13.27 -5.35 26.65
N GLU A 4 12.90 -4.22 27.25
CA GLU A 4 11.52 -3.83 27.47
C GLU A 4 10.88 -3.72 26.08
N ILE A 5 10.23 -4.80 25.66
CA ILE A 5 9.40 -4.77 24.47
C ILE A 5 8.21 -3.91 24.88
N ASP A 6 8.21 -2.65 24.44
CA ASP A 6 7.14 -1.70 24.67
C ASP A 6 5.78 -2.38 24.42
N GLU A 7 4.98 -2.54 25.48
CA GLU A 7 3.65 -3.14 25.43
C GLU A 7 2.78 -2.43 24.38
N SER A 8 3.05 -1.15 24.09
CA SER A 8 2.38 -0.40 23.03
C SER A 8 2.67 -0.97 21.64
N LEU A 9 3.88 -1.49 21.40
CA LEU A 9 4.30 -2.10 20.13
C LEU A 9 3.65 -3.48 19.94
N VAL A 10 3.58 -4.28 21.02
CA VAL A 10 2.92 -5.60 21.01
C VAL A 10 1.42 -5.44 20.78
N VAL A 11 0.77 -4.51 21.48
CA VAL A 11 -0.64 -4.17 21.28
C VAL A 11 -0.88 -3.68 19.85
N THR A 12 0.03 -2.87 19.28
CA THR A 12 -0.12 -2.37 17.91
C THR A 12 -0.03 -3.50 16.87
N ILE A 13 0.87 -4.47 17.04
CA ILE A 13 1.05 -5.59 16.11
C ILE A 13 -0.11 -6.60 16.22
N GLU A 14 -0.48 -6.99 17.44
CA GLU A 14 -1.62 -7.88 17.67
C GLU A 14 -2.94 -7.27 17.22
N PHE A 15 -3.06 -5.94 17.27
CA PHE A 15 -4.22 -5.20 16.80
C PHE A 15 -4.28 -5.12 15.27
N VAL A 16 -3.14 -4.89 14.60
CA VAL A 16 -3.06 -4.96 13.12
C VAL A 16 -3.49 -6.33 12.61
N ILE A 17 -3.14 -7.41 13.31
CA ILE A 17 -3.57 -8.78 12.96
C ILE A 17 -5.08 -8.99 13.17
N ARG A 18 -5.69 -8.29 14.15
CA ARG A 18 -7.10 -8.46 14.55
C ARG A 18 -8.11 -7.69 13.71
N VAL A 19 -7.71 -6.58 13.07
CA VAL A 19 -8.58 -5.66 12.30
C VAL A 19 -9.08 -6.25 10.96
N TYR A 20 -8.64 -7.43 10.56
CA TYR A 20 -8.78 -7.92 9.17
C TYR A 20 -10.03 -8.75 8.81
N LYS A 21 -11.13 -8.78 9.59
CA LYS A 21 -12.26 -9.66 9.24
C LYS A 21 -13.65 -9.06 9.03
N ASP A 22 -14.06 -7.94 9.66
CA ASP A 22 -15.44 -7.42 9.48
C ASP A 22 -15.58 -5.88 9.45
N LYS A 23 -16.67 -5.38 8.83
CA LYS A 23 -17.01 -3.94 8.81
C LYS A 23 -17.14 -3.33 10.21
N GLN A 24 -17.57 -4.13 11.18
CA GLN A 24 -17.68 -3.70 12.57
C GLN A 24 -16.30 -3.54 13.23
N ASP A 25 -15.30 -4.32 12.81
CA ASP A 25 -13.92 -4.19 13.29
C ASP A 25 -13.23 -2.96 12.72
N PHE A 26 -13.56 -2.53 11.50
CA PHE A 26 -13.05 -1.27 10.94
C PHE A 26 -13.54 -0.05 11.72
N GLN A 27 -14.78 -0.04 12.19
CA GLN A 27 -15.29 1.06 13.03
C GLN A 27 -14.55 1.12 14.38
N ARG A 28 -14.34 -0.03 15.02
CA ARG A 28 -13.52 -0.12 16.25
C ARG A 28 -12.08 0.32 16.01
N ALA A 29 -11.49 -0.05 14.87
CA ALA A 29 -10.14 0.39 14.47
C ALA A 29 -10.05 1.92 14.38
N LEU A 30 -11.07 2.57 13.81
CA LEU A 30 -11.13 4.03 13.76
C LEU A 30 -11.20 4.66 15.15
N GLU A 31 -12.01 4.12 16.06
CA GLU A 31 -12.15 4.63 17.43
C GLU A 31 -10.82 4.56 18.20
N HIS A 32 -10.17 3.40 18.18
CA HIS A 32 -8.87 3.21 18.84
C HIS A 32 -7.77 4.10 18.25
N HIS A 33 -7.69 4.21 16.92
CA HIS A 33 -6.72 5.08 16.29
C HIS A 33 -6.97 6.57 16.59
N ARG A 34 -8.23 7.00 16.73
CA ARG A 34 -8.56 8.38 17.11
C ARG A 34 -8.12 8.69 18.52
N GLU A 35 -8.37 7.79 19.46
CA GLU A 35 -7.94 8.00 20.84
C GLU A 35 -6.41 7.97 20.96
N SER A 36 -5.74 7.05 20.26
CA SER A 36 -4.27 7.03 20.20
C SER A 36 -3.71 8.33 19.62
N LEU A 37 -4.28 8.85 18.54
CA LEU A 37 -3.86 10.11 17.94
C LEU A 37 -4.06 11.29 18.91
N ARG A 38 -5.21 11.35 19.59
CA ARG A 38 -5.52 12.39 20.58
C ARG A 38 -4.51 12.42 21.73
N ILE A 39 -4.17 11.24 22.26
CA ILE A 39 -3.17 11.10 23.33
C ILE A 39 -1.79 11.54 22.81
N LYS A 40 -1.38 11.08 21.63
CA LYS A 40 -0.10 11.45 21.03
C LYS A 40 0.03 12.96 20.80
N GLN A 41 -1.00 13.60 20.25
CA GLN A 41 -1.00 15.06 20.05
C GLN A 41 -0.89 15.82 21.38
N LYS A 42 -1.57 15.36 22.43
CA LYS A 42 -1.52 15.98 23.76
C LYS A 42 -0.15 15.80 24.43
N VAL A 43 0.48 14.63 24.28
CA VAL A 43 1.78 14.31 24.90
C VAL A 43 2.92 14.98 24.15
N LEU A 44 2.93 14.90 22.82
CA LEU A 44 4.03 15.41 22.00
C LEU A 44 4.01 16.93 21.88
N GLN A 45 2.85 17.59 22.00
CA GLN A 45 2.68 19.03 21.74
C GLN A 45 3.18 19.46 20.35
N VAL A 46 3.33 18.53 19.41
CA VAL A 46 3.77 18.79 18.03
C VAL A 46 2.66 18.38 17.07
N GLU A 47 2.34 19.24 16.10
CA GLU A 47 1.35 18.95 15.06
C GLU A 47 1.86 17.95 14.03
N ASP A 48 3.17 17.95 13.76
CA ASP A 48 3.82 17.06 12.79
C ASP A 48 4.76 16.08 13.50
N HIS A 49 4.40 14.78 13.47
CA HIS A 49 5.23 13.69 13.98
C HIS A 49 5.08 12.44 13.10
N LEU A 50 6.12 11.60 13.01
CA LEU A 50 6.08 10.39 12.19
C LEU A 50 5.01 9.39 12.64
N ASP A 51 4.76 9.30 13.95
CA ASP A 51 3.66 8.49 14.49
C ASP A 51 2.29 8.98 14.07
N ILE A 52 2.11 10.31 13.99
CA ILE A 52 0.88 10.91 13.48
C ILE A 52 0.72 10.52 12.02
N ALA A 53 1.79 10.61 11.22
CA ALA A 53 1.76 10.19 9.82
C ALA A 53 1.42 8.70 9.65
N ASN A 54 1.92 7.82 10.53
CA ASN A 54 1.59 6.39 10.54
C ASN A 54 0.10 6.15 10.84
N SER A 55 -0.44 6.80 11.87
CA SER A 55 -1.86 6.73 12.21
C SER A 55 -2.76 7.25 11.07
N LEU A 56 -2.38 8.38 10.44
CA LEU A 56 -3.10 8.93 9.30
C LEU A 56 -3.08 7.98 8.08
N ASN A 57 -1.97 7.31 7.81
CA ASN A 57 -1.91 6.30 6.74
C ASN A 57 -2.88 5.14 7.03
N ASN A 58 -2.94 4.67 8.27
CA ASN A 58 -3.86 3.60 8.69
C ASN A 58 -5.33 4.04 8.58
N PHE A 59 -5.65 5.29 8.96
CA PHE A 59 -6.98 5.85 8.70
C PHE A 59 -7.32 5.86 7.20
N GLY A 60 -6.37 6.25 6.35
CA GLY A 60 -6.52 6.19 4.91
C GLY A 60 -6.92 4.79 4.44
N PHE A 61 -6.19 3.77 4.89
CA PHE A 61 -6.49 2.38 4.60
C PHE A 61 -7.87 1.93 5.10
N VAL A 62 -8.22 2.21 6.36
CA VAL A 62 -9.50 1.80 6.94
C VAL A 62 -10.68 2.49 6.23
N TYR A 63 -10.57 3.79 5.92
CA TYR A 63 -11.59 4.48 5.15
C TYR A 63 -11.74 3.94 3.72
N ARG A 64 -10.64 3.49 3.10
CA ARG A 64 -10.68 2.78 1.82
C ARG A 64 -11.49 1.48 1.91
N GLN A 65 -11.24 0.65 2.93
CA GLN A 65 -12.01 -0.59 3.16
C GLN A 65 -13.50 -0.35 3.45
N LEU A 66 -13.82 0.80 4.06
CA LEU A 66 -15.20 1.24 4.28
C LEU A 66 -15.84 1.92 3.05
N ASN A 67 -15.16 1.93 1.89
CA ASN A 67 -15.57 2.62 0.67
C ASN A 67 -15.81 4.13 0.84
N GLN A 68 -15.20 4.76 1.84
CA GLN A 68 -15.25 6.21 2.09
C GLN A 68 -14.04 6.88 1.42
N LEU A 69 -13.98 6.79 0.09
CA LEU A 69 -12.78 7.11 -0.69
C LEU A 69 -12.32 8.57 -0.54
N HIS A 70 -13.23 9.54 -0.37
CA HIS A 70 -12.85 10.94 -0.15
C HIS A 70 -12.03 11.12 1.14
N ARG A 71 -12.49 10.51 2.25
CA ARG A 71 -11.76 10.54 3.52
C ARG A 71 -10.45 9.78 3.39
N ALA A 72 -10.46 8.64 2.71
CA ALA A 72 -9.25 7.85 2.50
C ALA A 72 -8.12 8.66 1.83
N VAL A 73 -8.43 9.40 0.75
CA VAL A 73 -7.46 10.30 0.09
C VAL A 73 -6.97 11.37 1.05
N GLU A 74 -7.87 12.04 1.77
CA GLU A 74 -7.50 13.12 2.71
C GLU A 74 -6.47 12.64 3.75
N TYR A 75 -6.71 11.46 4.34
CA TYR A 75 -5.84 10.88 5.35
C TYR A 75 -4.50 10.36 4.76
N CYS A 76 -4.51 9.65 3.62
CA CYS A 76 -3.25 9.23 2.97
C CYS A 76 -2.41 10.47 2.56
N GLN A 77 -3.02 11.54 2.03
CA GLN A 77 -2.32 12.77 1.64
C GLN A 77 -1.78 13.57 2.83
N LYS A 78 -2.54 13.67 3.93
CA LYS A 78 -2.02 14.26 5.18
C LYS A 78 -0.79 13.51 5.68
N SER A 79 -0.83 12.17 5.68
CA SER A 79 0.32 11.33 6.01
C SER A 79 1.52 11.61 5.09
N LEU A 80 1.30 11.69 3.77
CA LEU A 80 2.33 11.99 2.79
C LEU A 80 3.02 13.33 3.08
N ARG A 81 2.25 14.39 3.32
CA ARG A 81 2.79 15.73 3.61
C ARG A 81 3.68 15.75 4.85
N ILE A 82 3.25 15.11 5.95
CA ILE A 82 4.06 15.04 7.17
C ILE A 82 5.37 14.29 6.90
N ARG A 83 5.30 13.15 6.20
CA ARG A 83 6.50 12.36 5.87
C ARG A 83 7.46 13.13 4.96
N GLN A 84 6.97 13.84 3.96
CA GLN A 84 7.80 14.69 3.09
C GLN A 84 8.45 15.85 3.86
N LYS A 85 7.78 16.38 4.90
CA LYS A 85 8.33 17.44 5.75
C LYS A 85 9.42 16.95 6.70
N LEU A 86 9.26 15.74 7.24
CA LEU A 86 10.11 15.22 8.33
C LEU A 86 11.22 14.26 7.87
N LEU A 87 11.12 13.69 6.67
CA LEU A 87 12.03 12.66 6.18
C LEU A 87 12.79 13.10 4.93
N PRO A 88 13.96 12.51 4.66
CA PRO A 88 14.64 12.72 3.39
C PRO A 88 13.78 12.23 2.21
N PRO A 89 13.89 12.84 1.01
CA PRO A 89 12.99 12.59 -0.12
C PRO A 89 12.83 11.13 -0.57
N GLU A 90 13.82 10.27 -0.30
CA GLU A 90 13.87 8.87 -0.72
C GLU A 90 13.60 7.89 0.43
N HIS A 91 13.04 8.38 1.53
CA HIS A 91 12.71 7.53 2.67
C HIS A 91 11.54 6.58 2.35
N ILE A 92 11.68 5.30 2.70
CA ILE A 92 10.70 4.25 2.36
C ILE A 92 9.27 4.54 2.87
N ALA A 93 9.15 5.22 4.01
CA ALA A 93 7.86 5.64 4.55
C ALA A 93 7.10 6.60 3.61
N ILE A 94 7.79 7.43 2.83
CA ILE A 94 7.15 8.27 1.79
C ILE A 94 6.55 7.38 0.70
N ALA A 95 7.26 6.33 0.29
CA ALA A 95 6.77 5.34 -0.67
C ALA A 95 5.49 4.62 -0.17
N MET A 96 5.38 4.36 1.14
CA MET A 96 4.16 3.80 1.74
C MET A 96 2.96 4.74 1.57
N SER A 97 3.14 6.05 1.79
CA SER A 97 2.06 7.04 1.61
C SER A 97 1.66 7.20 0.14
N TYR A 98 2.63 7.18 -0.78
CA TYR A 98 2.34 7.19 -2.21
C TYR A 98 1.50 5.97 -2.61
N HIS A 99 1.91 4.78 -2.16
CA HIS A 99 1.17 3.54 -2.42
C HIS A 99 -0.26 3.55 -1.81
N CYS A 100 -0.42 4.06 -0.58
CA CYS A 100 -1.74 4.27 0.05
C CYS A 100 -2.65 5.12 -0.84
N THR A 101 -2.14 6.28 -1.26
CA THR A 101 -2.89 7.25 -2.04
C THR A 101 -3.24 6.71 -3.43
N ALA A 102 -2.29 6.03 -4.09
CA ALA A 102 -2.51 5.37 -5.38
C ALA A 102 -3.63 4.32 -5.30
N GLY A 103 -3.64 3.48 -4.25
CA GLY A 103 -4.69 2.49 -4.05
C GLY A 103 -6.08 3.12 -3.91
N VAL A 104 -6.18 4.29 -3.28
CA VAL A 104 -7.47 5.01 -3.20
C VAL A 104 -7.86 5.60 -4.55
N TYR A 105 -6.91 6.13 -5.33
CA TYR A 105 -7.20 6.62 -6.69
C TYR A 105 -7.60 5.50 -7.66
N HIS A 106 -7.02 4.31 -7.49
CA HIS A 106 -7.40 3.13 -8.27
C HIS A 106 -8.88 2.80 -8.04
N ASP A 107 -9.31 2.74 -6.78
CA ASP A 107 -10.71 2.48 -6.42
C ASP A 107 -11.67 3.61 -6.88
N GLN A 108 -11.16 4.82 -7.12
CA GLN A 108 -11.91 5.93 -7.70
C GLN A 108 -11.95 5.91 -9.25
N GLY A 109 -11.26 4.97 -9.91
CA GLY A 109 -11.11 4.94 -11.37
C GLY A 109 -10.21 6.05 -11.93
N LYS A 110 -9.40 6.71 -11.09
CA LYS A 110 -8.50 7.79 -11.52
C LYS A 110 -7.16 7.21 -11.96
N HIS A 111 -7.16 6.53 -13.10
CA HIS A 111 -6.02 5.73 -13.58
C HIS A 111 -4.71 6.54 -13.74
N ASN A 112 -4.77 7.76 -14.29
CA ASN A 112 -3.57 8.60 -14.46
C ASN A 112 -2.90 8.94 -13.11
N LEU A 113 -3.70 9.36 -12.12
CA LEU A 113 -3.18 9.64 -10.78
C LEU A 113 -2.71 8.37 -10.07
N THR A 114 -3.38 7.24 -10.32
CA THR A 114 -2.97 5.94 -9.78
C THR A 114 -1.58 5.56 -10.26
N LEU A 115 -1.34 5.65 -11.57
CA LEU A 115 -0.04 5.36 -12.18
C LEU A 115 1.04 6.33 -11.70
N GLU A 116 0.75 7.64 -11.64
CA GLU A 116 1.69 8.64 -11.12
C GLU A 116 2.16 8.29 -9.70
N TYR A 117 1.21 8.04 -8.79
CA TYR A 117 1.53 7.79 -7.39
C TYR A 117 2.19 6.41 -7.18
N TYR A 118 1.77 5.36 -7.90
CA TYR A 118 2.47 4.08 -7.82
C TYR A 118 3.88 4.17 -8.41
N ASN A 119 4.12 4.94 -9.48
CA ASN A 119 5.46 5.13 -10.03
C ASN A 119 6.37 5.91 -9.07
N ASN A 120 5.85 6.94 -8.39
CA ASN A 120 6.59 7.63 -7.33
C ASN A 120 6.98 6.68 -6.18
N ALA A 121 6.07 5.80 -5.76
CA ALA A 121 6.38 4.76 -4.77
C ALA A 121 7.45 3.77 -5.27
N LEU A 122 7.34 3.33 -6.52
CA LEU A 122 8.27 2.39 -7.14
C LEU A 122 9.68 2.99 -7.26
N GLN A 123 9.78 4.26 -7.65
CA GLN A 123 11.06 4.97 -7.77
C GLN A 123 11.80 5.01 -6.43
N ILE A 124 11.11 5.32 -5.34
CA ILE A 124 11.70 5.31 -4.00
C ILE A 124 12.13 3.90 -3.61
N ARG A 125 11.23 2.90 -3.75
CA ARG A 125 11.52 1.50 -3.39
C ARG A 125 12.71 0.93 -4.18
N ASN A 126 12.89 1.32 -5.43
CA ASN A 126 14.01 0.87 -6.26
C ASN A 126 15.36 1.52 -5.89
N LYS A 127 15.36 2.71 -5.27
CA LYS A 127 16.60 3.36 -4.81
C LYS A 127 17.03 2.84 -3.44
N THR A 128 16.07 2.58 -2.58
CA THR A 128 16.29 2.24 -1.17
C THR A 128 16.39 0.73 -0.96
N PHE A 129 17.09 -0.01 -1.84
CA PHE A 129 17.18 -1.49 -1.90
C PHE A 129 17.71 -2.13 -0.58
N ALA A 130 16.90 -2.07 0.47
CA ALA A 130 17.09 -2.78 1.72
C ALA A 130 16.59 -4.22 1.51
N PHE A 131 17.23 -5.16 2.19
CA PHE A 131 17.12 -6.61 1.98
C PHE A 131 15.68 -7.19 2.03
N ASN A 132 14.69 -6.42 2.49
CA ASN A 132 13.28 -6.83 2.64
C ASN A 132 12.29 -6.07 1.75
N ASP A 133 12.72 -5.14 0.90
CA ASP A 133 11.80 -4.30 0.09
C ASP A 133 11.34 -4.97 -1.22
N HIS A 134 11.89 -6.12 -1.59
CA HIS A 134 11.57 -6.81 -2.84
C HIS A 134 10.09 -7.20 -2.95
N LEU A 135 9.48 -7.61 -1.84
CA LEU A 135 8.05 -7.94 -1.80
C LEU A 135 7.18 -6.69 -2.03
N LYS A 136 7.60 -5.55 -1.49
CA LYS A 136 6.91 -4.27 -1.69
C LYS A 136 7.11 -3.72 -3.09
N VAL A 137 8.27 -3.95 -3.70
CA VAL A 137 8.46 -3.66 -5.14
C VAL A 137 7.53 -4.53 -5.99
N ALA A 138 7.45 -5.83 -5.73
CA ALA A 138 6.59 -6.76 -6.46
C ALA A 138 5.09 -6.40 -6.31
N GLU A 139 4.63 -6.07 -5.10
CA GLU A 139 3.26 -5.60 -4.84
C GLU A 139 2.93 -4.31 -5.61
N ASN A 140 3.91 -3.40 -5.70
CA ASN A 140 3.74 -2.15 -6.43
C ASN A 140 3.67 -2.38 -7.95
N LEU A 141 4.55 -3.24 -8.48
CA LEU A 141 4.53 -3.64 -9.89
C LEU A 141 3.21 -4.32 -10.26
N PHE A 142 2.71 -5.22 -9.40
CA PHE A 142 1.42 -5.85 -9.58
C PHE A 142 0.27 -4.84 -9.64
N SER A 143 0.28 -3.85 -8.73
CA SER A 143 -0.75 -2.80 -8.68
C SER A 143 -0.74 -1.88 -9.91
N ILE A 144 0.45 -1.61 -10.48
CA ILE A 144 0.58 -0.93 -11.78
C ILE A 144 0.00 -1.80 -12.90
N GLY A 145 0.31 -3.10 -12.91
CA GLY A 145 -0.26 -4.05 -13.87
C GLY A 145 -1.78 -4.08 -13.86
N LEU A 146 -2.41 -4.14 -12.68
CA LEU A 146 -3.88 -4.06 -12.52
C LEU A 146 -4.45 -2.73 -13.05
N THR A 147 -3.68 -1.65 -12.95
CA THR A 147 -4.12 -0.34 -13.46
C THR A 147 -4.09 -0.30 -14.99
N TYR A 148 -3.08 -0.89 -15.62
CA TYR A 148 -3.04 -1.06 -17.09
C TYR A 148 -4.07 -2.07 -17.59
N GLU A 149 -4.34 -3.14 -16.84
CA GLU A 149 -5.45 -4.06 -17.14
C GLU A 149 -6.80 -3.32 -17.17
N SER A 150 -7.03 -2.42 -16.20
CA SER A 150 -8.24 -1.57 -16.16
C SER A 150 -8.34 -0.60 -17.33
N LEU A 151 -7.20 -0.22 -17.94
CA LEU A 151 -7.12 0.61 -19.13
C LEU A 151 -7.20 -0.19 -20.45
N ALA A 152 -7.36 -1.51 -20.38
CA ALA A 152 -7.27 -2.43 -21.51
C ALA A 152 -5.90 -2.41 -22.24
N GLU A 153 -4.86 -1.91 -21.60
CA GLU A 153 -3.48 -1.95 -22.11
C GLU A 153 -2.82 -3.29 -21.75
N PHE A 154 -3.39 -4.38 -22.27
CA PHE A 154 -3.08 -5.74 -21.84
C PHE A 154 -1.62 -6.15 -22.03
N SER A 155 -0.97 -5.72 -23.12
CA SER A 155 0.47 -5.99 -23.33
C SER A 155 1.34 -5.34 -22.25
N VAL A 156 1.01 -4.11 -21.84
CA VAL A 156 1.73 -3.38 -20.79
C VAL A 156 1.45 -4.01 -19.43
N ALA A 157 0.18 -4.36 -19.15
CA ALA A 157 -0.21 -5.07 -17.94
C ALA A 157 0.57 -6.38 -17.76
N LEU A 158 0.68 -7.17 -18.83
CA LEU A 158 1.43 -8.43 -18.85
C LEU A 158 2.91 -8.22 -18.49
N GLU A 159 3.54 -7.17 -19.04
CA GLU A 159 4.93 -6.84 -18.73
C GLU A 159 5.14 -6.56 -17.24
N TYR A 160 4.23 -5.79 -16.62
CA TYR A 160 4.28 -5.48 -15.19
C TYR A 160 4.01 -6.71 -14.31
N PHE A 161 3.07 -7.57 -14.69
CA PHE A 161 2.83 -8.82 -13.98
C PHE A 161 4.04 -9.76 -14.06
N GLN A 162 4.68 -9.86 -15.22
CA GLN A 162 5.89 -10.67 -15.38
C GLN A 162 7.04 -10.12 -14.52
N LYS A 163 7.25 -8.80 -14.50
CA LYS A 163 8.24 -8.15 -13.63
C LYS A 163 7.98 -8.43 -12.14
N ALA A 164 6.73 -8.37 -11.71
CA ALA A 164 6.36 -8.72 -10.33
C ALA A 164 6.63 -10.21 -10.03
N LEU A 165 6.42 -11.10 -11.00
CA LEU A 165 6.60 -12.54 -10.86
C LEU A 165 8.07 -12.88 -10.73
N ASP A 166 8.89 -12.31 -11.61
CA ASP A 166 10.34 -12.51 -11.60
C ASP A 166 10.97 -11.96 -10.32
N MET A 167 10.43 -10.88 -9.75
CA MET A 167 10.85 -10.38 -8.45
C MET A 167 10.51 -11.38 -7.33
N ASN A 168 9.28 -11.86 -7.27
CA ASN A 168 8.85 -12.80 -6.22
C ASN A 168 9.57 -14.16 -6.31
N ARG A 169 9.80 -14.70 -7.51
CA ARG A 169 10.49 -15.99 -7.72
C ARG A 169 11.91 -16.03 -7.13
N LYS A 170 12.56 -14.88 -7.02
CA LYS A 170 13.92 -14.79 -6.45
C LYS A 170 13.94 -14.99 -4.93
N PHE A 171 12.82 -14.77 -4.24
CA PHE A 171 12.79 -14.68 -2.77
C PHE A 171 11.69 -15.52 -2.11
N LEU A 172 10.70 -15.99 -2.86
CA LEU A 172 9.57 -16.76 -2.34
C LEU A 172 9.49 -18.15 -2.98
N PRO A 173 9.08 -19.18 -2.22
CA PRO A 173 8.70 -20.47 -2.77
C PRO A 173 7.55 -20.33 -3.79
N VAL A 174 7.50 -21.26 -4.74
CA VAL A 174 6.53 -21.27 -5.84
C VAL A 174 5.07 -21.30 -5.33
N ASP A 175 4.82 -21.92 -4.18
CA ASP A 175 3.47 -22.18 -3.64
C ASP A 175 2.94 -21.04 -2.74
N TYR A 176 3.59 -19.88 -2.72
CA TYR A 176 3.15 -18.75 -1.88
C TYR A 176 1.85 -18.12 -2.42
N PRO A 177 0.82 -17.80 -1.61
CA PRO A 177 -0.49 -17.34 -2.09
C PRO A 177 -0.47 -16.10 -3.01
N HIS A 178 0.53 -15.23 -2.85
CA HIS A 178 0.74 -14.08 -3.73
C HIS A 178 1.12 -14.49 -5.17
N MET A 179 1.83 -15.62 -5.33
CA MET A 179 2.21 -16.18 -6.63
C MET A 179 0.99 -16.68 -7.40
N THR A 180 0.02 -17.29 -6.72
CA THR A 180 -1.22 -17.77 -7.34
C THR A 180 -1.99 -16.63 -8.00
N LYS A 181 -2.26 -15.54 -7.26
CA LYS A 181 -2.97 -14.37 -7.80
C LYS A 181 -2.29 -13.78 -9.02
N LEU A 182 -0.96 -13.78 -9.02
CA LEU A 182 -0.15 -13.25 -10.10
C LEU A 182 -0.19 -14.14 -11.34
N ASN A 183 -0.07 -15.46 -11.16
CA ASN A 183 -0.22 -16.43 -12.24
C ASN A 183 -1.62 -16.38 -12.85
N ASP A 184 -2.66 -16.24 -12.02
CA ASP A 184 -4.05 -16.10 -12.50
C ASP A 184 -4.24 -14.83 -13.33
N ALA A 185 -3.63 -13.71 -12.89
CA ALA A 185 -3.67 -12.45 -13.63
C ALA A 185 -2.95 -12.57 -14.98
N ILE A 186 -1.77 -13.19 -15.01
CA ILE A 186 -1.01 -13.45 -16.25
C ILE A 186 -1.82 -14.32 -17.20
N ALA A 187 -2.40 -15.42 -16.72
CA ALA A 187 -3.20 -16.32 -17.54
C ALA A 187 -4.43 -15.62 -18.14
N ARG A 188 -5.16 -14.82 -17.34
CA ARG A 188 -6.28 -14.01 -17.85
C ARG A 188 -5.83 -13.05 -18.95
N ILE A 189 -4.78 -12.28 -18.71
CA ILE A 189 -4.30 -11.28 -19.68
C ILE A 189 -3.83 -11.94 -20.98
N GLN A 190 -3.13 -13.08 -20.90
CA GLN A 190 -2.71 -13.83 -22.08
C GLN A 190 -3.90 -14.31 -22.91
N GLN A 191 -4.97 -14.77 -22.24
CA GLN A 191 -6.20 -15.14 -22.92
C GLN A 191 -6.85 -13.94 -23.63
N GLU A 192 -6.92 -12.78 -22.98
CA GLU A 192 -7.46 -11.55 -23.61
C GLU A 192 -6.65 -11.11 -24.83
N ILE A 193 -5.31 -11.13 -24.74
CA ILE A 193 -4.43 -10.80 -25.87
C ILE A 193 -4.69 -11.77 -27.04
N ASN A 194 -4.79 -13.07 -26.77
CA ASN A 194 -5.06 -14.06 -27.80
C ASN A 194 -6.42 -13.84 -28.47
N ASN A 195 -7.47 -13.56 -27.67
CA ASN A 195 -8.81 -13.27 -28.19
C ASN A 195 -8.82 -12.04 -29.11
N LEU A 196 -8.07 -10.99 -28.75
CA LEU A 196 -7.94 -9.78 -29.57
C LEU A 196 -7.13 -9.99 -30.85
N SER A 197 -6.17 -10.93 -30.84
CA SER A 197 -5.36 -11.26 -32.03
C SER A 197 -6.08 -12.11 -33.07
N LEU A 198 -7.19 -12.74 -32.68
CA LEU A 198 -8.01 -13.63 -33.51
C LEU A 198 -9.23 -12.93 -34.14
N ASN A 199 -9.52 -11.68 -33.75
CA ASN A 199 -10.59 -10.84 -34.29
C ASN A 199 -10.03 -9.79 -35.25
#